data_AF-A0A133YYZ7-F1
#
_entry.id   AF-A0A133YYZ7-F1
#
_cell.length_a   1.000
_cell.length_b   1.000
_cell.length_c   1.000
_cell.angle_alpha   90.00
_cell.angle_beta   90.00
_cell.angle_gamma   90.00
#
_symmetry.space_group_name_H-M   'P 1'
#
loop_
_entity.id
_entity.type
_entity.pdbx_description
1 polymer ?
#
loop_
_entity_poly.entity_id
_entity_poly.type
_entity_poly.pdbx_seq_one_letter_code
_entity_poly.pdbx_strand_id
1 'polypeptide(L)'
;MNDKNKPPIPETENDVSQELLKQYAEENKLFMTDAERLLWNLLRGKGVGEQFKRQQIIGDYIVDFVNPRYKLVVEIDGKFHFKGDHPVAEAVRTEDLNRMGYTVVRFTEQEVFGNIKRVGYQLKDVIQHMKISFPKPSQQSAPSPSAAGEHKQGTSKKSSQFPIQKEGVNSNAWAVDAACSGNPGPMEYQCIDLTTGAQIFHFGPVHGTNNIGEFLAIVHALALMNKQGIKDKVIYSDSYNAILWVKKKHCKTKLERNTQTEQLYQVIARAEQWLRAHPVQIPIIKWETKQWGEIPADFGNK
;
A
#
# COMPACT_ATOMS: atom_id res chain seq x y z
N MET A 1 -42.03 -9.60 8.60
CA MET A 1 -41.66 -8.27 9.12
C MET A 1 -40.63 -7.68 8.18
N ASN A 2 -40.98 -6.58 7.50
CA ASN A 2 -40.07 -5.84 6.62
C ASN A 2 -39.21 -4.89 7.46
N ASP A 3 -37.91 -5.15 7.50
CA ASP A 3 -36.92 -4.30 8.15
C ASP A 3 -36.57 -3.14 7.19
N LYS A 4 -37.43 -2.12 7.14
CA LYS A 4 -37.28 -0.92 6.28
C LYS A 4 -36.82 0.33 7.04
N ASN A 5 -36.38 0.21 8.29
CA ASN A 5 -35.98 1.36 9.11
C ASN A 5 -34.58 1.20 9.70
N LYS A 6 -33.60 0.74 8.91
CA LYS A 6 -32.19 1.00 9.24
C LYS A 6 -31.86 2.43 8.76
N PRO A 7 -31.44 3.36 9.65
CA PRO A 7 -31.04 4.69 9.22
C PRO A 7 -29.87 4.57 8.22
N PRO A 8 -29.79 5.47 7.22
CA PRO A 8 -28.64 5.49 6.32
C PRO A 8 -27.37 5.64 7.16
N ILE A 9 -26.42 4.73 6.94
CA ILE A 9 -25.09 4.81 7.55
C ILE A 9 -24.48 6.14 7.07
N PRO A 10 -23.94 6.98 7.97
CA PRO A 10 -23.41 8.28 7.57
C PRO A 10 -22.32 8.12 6.50
N GLU A 11 -22.39 8.94 5.45
CA GLU A 11 -21.44 8.93 4.31
C GLU A 11 -19.97 9.08 4.75
N THR A 12 -19.72 9.55 5.97
CA THR A 12 -18.40 9.76 6.57
C THR A 12 -17.68 8.48 7.00
N GLU A 13 -18.39 7.41 7.39
CA GLU A 13 -17.73 6.12 7.72
C GLU A 13 -17.24 5.39 6.47
N ASN A 14 -17.95 5.56 5.35
CA ASN A 14 -17.61 4.90 4.09
C ASN A 14 -16.36 5.51 3.43
N ASP A 15 -16.14 6.82 3.59
CA ASP A 15 -14.98 7.51 3.01
C ASP A 15 -13.66 7.13 3.73
N VAL A 16 -13.69 6.98 5.06
CA VAL A 16 -12.53 6.55 5.86
C VAL A 16 -12.11 5.13 5.50
N SER A 17 -13.08 4.20 5.34
CA SER A 17 -12.79 2.82 4.94
C SER A 17 -12.17 2.75 3.54
N GLN A 18 -12.66 3.57 2.60
CA GLN A 18 -12.14 3.61 1.22
C GLN A 18 -10.77 4.27 1.13
N GLU A 19 -10.50 5.34 1.89
CA GLU A 19 -9.18 5.96 1.91
C GLU A 19 -8.13 5.01 2.49
N LEU A 20 -8.46 4.34 3.60
CA LEU A 20 -7.56 3.35 4.19
C LEU A 20 -7.31 2.18 3.22
N LEU A 21 -8.33 1.75 2.47
CA LEU A 21 -8.16 0.73 1.43
C LEU A 21 -7.20 1.17 0.32
N LYS A 22 -7.21 2.46 -0.07
CA LYS A 22 -6.22 3.02 -1.00
C LYS A 22 -4.81 2.99 -0.42
N GLN A 23 -4.66 3.37 0.85
CA GLN A 23 -3.36 3.31 1.52
C GLN A 23 -2.82 1.88 1.57
N TYR A 24 -3.64 0.89 1.94
CA TYR A 24 -3.26 -0.52 1.87
C TYR A 24 -2.92 -0.98 0.46
N ALA A 25 -3.63 -0.51 -0.57
CA ALA A 25 -3.32 -0.85 -1.95
C ALA A 25 -1.96 -0.29 -2.40
N GLU A 26 -1.62 0.95 -2.01
CA GLU A 26 -0.30 1.53 -2.28
C GLU A 26 0.81 0.81 -1.50
N GLU A 27 0.56 0.47 -0.24
CA GLU A 27 1.46 -0.35 0.58
C GLU A 27 1.72 -1.72 -0.05
N ASN A 28 0.68 -2.40 -0.52
CA ASN A 28 0.84 -3.69 -1.18
C ASN A 28 1.66 -3.56 -2.47
N LYS A 29 1.54 -2.45 -3.22
CA LYS A 29 2.39 -2.19 -4.39
C LYS A 29 3.84 -1.96 -4.00
N LEU A 30 4.09 -1.40 -2.83
CA LEU A 30 5.42 -1.11 -2.34
C LEU A 30 6.10 -2.38 -1.79
N PHE A 31 5.36 -3.14 -1.00
CA PHE A 31 5.82 -4.37 -0.36
C PHE A 31 5.27 -5.62 -1.05
N MET A 32 5.47 -5.76 -2.37
CA MET A 32 5.09 -6.99 -3.07
C MET A 32 5.86 -8.19 -2.53
N THR A 33 5.15 -9.30 -2.31
CA THR A 33 5.81 -10.58 -2.01
C THR A 33 6.63 -11.06 -3.22
N ASP A 34 7.54 -12.01 -3.01
CA ASP A 34 8.36 -12.52 -4.11
C ASP A 34 7.53 -13.26 -5.17
N ALA A 35 6.47 -13.97 -4.75
CA ALA A 35 5.52 -14.61 -5.67
C ALA A 35 4.76 -13.55 -6.48
N GLU A 36 4.22 -12.53 -5.82
CA GLU A 36 3.54 -11.41 -6.49
C GLU A 36 4.50 -10.71 -7.46
N ARG A 37 5.75 -10.47 -7.08
CA ARG A 37 6.75 -9.81 -7.94
C ARG A 37 7.08 -10.66 -9.17
N LEU A 38 7.24 -11.97 -9.00
CA LEU A 38 7.50 -12.91 -10.08
C LEU A 38 6.33 -12.95 -11.07
N LEU A 39 5.10 -13.04 -10.56
CA LEU A 39 3.89 -13.01 -11.39
C LEU A 39 3.71 -11.65 -12.07
N TRP A 40 3.99 -10.55 -11.39
CA TRP A 40 3.93 -9.21 -11.99
C TRP A 40 4.91 -9.05 -13.15
N ASN A 41 6.13 -9.59 -13.01
CA ASN A 41 7.13 -9.56 -14.10
C ASN A 41 6.65 -10.34 -15.34
N LEU A 42 5.88 -11.41 -15.15
CA LEU A 42 5.22 -12.13 -16.25
C LEU A 42 4.07 -11.31 -16.87
N LEU A 43 3.25 -10.65 -16.04
CA LEU A 43 2.03 -9.97 -16.49
C LEU A 43 2.27 -8.59 -17.12
N ARG A 44 3.25 -7.84 -16.63
CA ARG A 44 3.52 -6.46 -17.07
C ARG A 44 3.87 -6.41 -18.55
N GLY A 45 3.61 -5.27 -19.20
CA GLY A 45 3.95 -5.08 -20.61
C GLY A 45 3.20 -6.02 -21.57
N LYS A 46 2.06 -6.57 -21.16
CA LYS A 46 1.28 -7.57 -21.91
C LYS A 46 2.00 -8.90 -22.11
N GLY A 47 2.80 -9.36 -21.15
CA GLY A 47 3.55 -10.63 -21.28
C GLY A 47 2.68 -11.88 -21.48
N VAL A 48 1.40 -11.83 -21.10
CA VAL A 48 0.38 -12.86 -21.41
C VAL A 48 -0.63 -12.43 -22.49
N GLY A 49 -0.28 -11.43 -23.30
CA GLY A 49 -1.09 -10.94 -24.42
C GLY A 49 -2.11 -9.85 -24.07
N GLU A 50 -2.32 -9.54 -22.79
CA GLU A 50 -3.25 -8.52 -22.33
C GLU A 50 -2.67 -7.69 -21.17
N GLN A 51 -3.18 -6.48 -20.98
CA GLN A 51 -2.71 -5.58 -19.93
C GLN A 51 -3.35 -5.91 -18.59
N PHE A 52 -2.51 -6.03 -17.56
CA PHE A 52 -2.93 -6.17 -16.17
C PHE A 52 -2.52 -4.95 -15.35
N LYS A 53 -3.29 -4.67 -14.31
CA LYS A 53 -2.95 -3.75 -13.23
C LYS A 53 -2.76 -4.55 -11.95
N ARG A 54 -1.89 -4.11 -11.05
CA ARG A 54 -1.62 -4.76 -9.76
C ARG A 54 -2.26 -4.01 -8.60
N GLN A 55 -2.67 -4.74 -7.56
CA GLN A 55 -3.16 -4.21 -6.28
C GLN A 55 -4.23 -3.14 -6.51
N GLN A 56 -5.31 -3.53 -7.21
CA GLN A 56 -6.41 -2.63 -7.56
C GLN A 56 -7.59 -2.83 -6.62
N ILE A 57 -8.30 -1.74 -6.33
CA ILE A 57 -9.53 -1.79 -5.56
C ILE A 57 -10.70 -2.18 -6.49
N ILE A 58 -11.49 -3.16 -6.08
CA ILE A 58 -12.73 -3.60 -6.72
C ILE A 58 -13.78 -3.79 -5.63
N GLY A 59 -14.79 -2.92 -5.57
CA GLY A 59 -15.65 -2.83 -4.40
C GLY A 59 -14.80 -2.50 -3.17
N ASP A 60 -14.91 -3.31 -2.13
CA ASP A 60 -14.14 -3.15 -0.89
C ASP A 60 -12.93 -4.10 -0.81
N TYR A 61 -12.48 -4.62 -1.96
CA TYR A 61 -11.40 -5.59 -2.06
C TYR A 61 -10.18 -5.00 -2.75
N ILE A 62 -8.98 -5.28 -2.23
CA ILE A 62 -7.74 -5.13 -2.99
C ILE A 62 -7.43 -6.46 -3.65
N VAL A 63 -7.45 -6.52 -4.98
CA VAL A 63 -7.07 -7.71 -5.75
C VAL A 63 -5.63 -7.62 -6.23
N ASP A 64 -4.90 -8.74 -6.23
CA ASP A 64 -3.47 -8.73 -6.55
C ASP A 64 -3.19 -8.29 -7.98
N PHE A 65 -3.94 -8.84 -8.94
CA PHE A 65 -3.87 -8.45 -10.34
C PHE A 65 -5.25 -8.46 -10.99
N VAL A 66 -5.47 -7.53 -11.91
CA VAL A 66 -6.72 -7.48 -12.68
C VAL A 66 -6.47 -7.04 -14.12
N ASN A 67 -7.13 -7.73 -15.03
CA ASN A 67 -7.42 -7.25 -16.36
C ASN A 67 -8.82 -6.60 -16.36
N PRO A 68 -8.91 -5.26 -16.37
CA PRO A 68 -10.21 -4.58 -16.29
C PRO A 68 -11.06 -4.79 -17.55
N ARG A 69 -10.44 -5.09 -18.70
CA ARG A 69 -11.14 -5.23 -19.98
C ARG A 69 -11.99 -6.49 -20.05
N TYR A 70 -11.43 -7.62 -19.62
CA TYR A 70 -12.14 -8.91 -19.60
C TYR A 70 -12.62 -9.28 -18.19
N LYS A 71 -12.59 -8.31 -17.26
CA LYS A 71 -12.93 -8.51 -15.85
C LYS A 71 -12.32 -9.79 -15.27
N LEU A 72 -11.02 -9.99 -15.51
CA LEU A 72 -10.30 -11.15 -14.99
C LEU A 72 -9.42 -10.73 -13.82
N VAL A 73 -9.71 -11.26 -12.64
CA VAL A 73 -8.89 -11.14 -11.44
C VAL A 73 -7.95 -12.35 -11.34
N VAL A 74 -6.69 -12.09 -10.99
CA VAL A 74 -5.70 -13.12 -10.68
C VAL A 74 -5.17 -12.86 -9.27
N GLU A 75 -5.31 -13.82 -8.37
CA GLU A 75 -4.85 -13.74 -6.97
C GLU A 75 -3.77 -14.78 -6.67
N ILE A 76 -2.93 -14.46 -5.69
CA ILE A 76 -2.01 -15.45 -5.11
C ILE A 76 -2.57 -15.88 -3.75
N ASP A 77 -2.79 -17.19 -3.61
CA ASP A 77 -3.35 -17.80 -2.40
C ASP A 77 -2.35 -17.74 -1.22
N GLY A 78 -2.83 -17.47 -0.01
CA GLY A 78 -2.00 -17.51 1.21
C GLY A 78 -2.22 -16.42 2.28
N LYS A 79 -3.31 -15.63 2.24
CA LYS A 79 -3.55 -14.52 3.19
C LYS A 79 -5.01 -14.46 3.65
N PHE A 80 -5.27 -13.86 4.81
CA PHE A 80 -6.63 -13.42 5.13
C PHE A 80 -7.05 -12.38 4.10
N HIS A 81 -8.25 -12.54 3.53
CA HIS A 81 -8.84 -11.52 2.69
C HIS A 81 -9.64 -10.54 3.54
N PHE A 82 -9.74 -9.30 3.06
CA PHE A 82 -10.50 -8.24 3.75
C PHE A 82 -11.50 -7.60 2.81
N LYS A 83 -12.69 -7.32 3.34
CA LYS A 83 -13.70 -6.42 2.76
C LYS A 83 -13.64 -5.11 3.57
N GLY A 84 -12.97 -4.09 3.05
CA GLY A 84 -12.57 -2.93 3.84
C GLY A 84 -11.53 -3.34 4.88
N ASP A 85 -11.89 -3.21 6.16
CA ASP A 85 -11.10 -3.60 7.34
C ASP A 85 -11.57 -4.93 7.98
N HIS A 86 -12.61 -5.55 7.44
CA HIS A 86 -13.17 -6.79 7.99
C HIS A 86 -12.63 -8.04 7.30
N PRO A 87 -12.11 -9.03 8.04
CA PRO A 87 -11.74 -10.32 7.47
C PRO A 87 -12.93 -11.01 6.79
N VAL A 88 -12.67 -11.66 5.66
CA VAL A 88 -13.68 -12.38 4.90
C VAL A 88 -13.13 -13.72 4.41
N ALA A 89 -13.99 -14.73 4.42
CA ALA A 89 -13.66 -16.03 3.84
C ALA A 89 -13.46 -15.92 2.32
N GLU A 90 -12.54 -16.74 1.78
CA GLU A 90 -12.23 -16.75 0.35
C GLU A 90 -13.46 -17.04 -0.52
N ALA A 91 -14.32 -17.97 -0.12
CA ALA A 91 -15.55 -18.31 -0.85
C ALA A 91 -16.47 -17.08 -1.02
N VAL A 92 -16.65 -16.32 0.06
CA VAL A 92 -17.48 -15.09 0.06
C VAL A 92 -16.83 -14.02 -0.80
N ARG A 93 -15.52 -13.81 -0.69
CA ARG A 93 -14.79 -12.87 -1.57
C ARG A 93 -14.96 -13.23 -3.04
N THR A 94 -14.80 -14.51 -3.38
CA THR A 94 -14.95 -15.01 -4.75
C THR A 94 -16.35 -14.75 -5.26
N GLU A 95 -17.36 -15.05 -4.46
CA GLU A 95 -18.75 -14.82 -4.80
C GLU A 95 -19.06 -13.32 -5.00
N ASP A 96 -18.56 -12.44 -4.13
CA ASP A 96 -18.74 -10.99 -4.28
C ASP A 96 -18.10 -10.48 -5.58
N LEU A 97 -16.86 -10.88 -5.89
CA LEU A 97 -16.18 -10.51 -7.12
C LEU A 97 -16.90 -11.07 -8.36
N ASN A 98 -17.38 -12.31 -8.30
CA ASN A 98 -18.18 -12.92 -9.36
C ASN A 98 -19.51 -12.17 -9.59
N ARG A 99 -20.20 -11.74 -8.52
CA ARG A 99 -21.40 -10.90 -8.61
C ARG A 99 -21.14 -9.54 -9.24
N MET A 100 -19.93 -9.00 -9.09
CA MET A 100 -19.48 -7.78 -9.79
C MET A 100 -19.09 -8.04 -11.27
N GLY A 101 -19.21 -9.29 -11.71
CA GLY A 101 -18.93 -9.75 -13.07
C GLY A 101 -17.47 -10.05 -13.34
N TYR A 102 -16.65 -10.23 -12.30
CA TYR A 102 -15.27 -10.66 -12.46
C TYR A 102 -15.15 -12.17 -12.46
N THR A 103 -14.29 -12.72 -13.31
CA THR A 103 -13.81 -14.10 -13.17
C THR A 103 -12.55 -14.08 -12.31
N VAL A 104 -12.50 -14.92 -11.28
CA VAL A 104 -11.34 -15.01 -10.37
C VAL A 104 -10.55 -16.29 -10.65
N VAL A 105 -9.24 -16.14 -10.89
CA VAL A 105 -8.28 -17.25 -11.00
C VAL A 105 -7.27 -17.12 -9.87
N ARG A 106 -6.96 -18.22 -9.17
CA ARG A 106 -5.98 -18.25 -8.10
C ARG A 106 -4.80 -19.15 -8.44
N PHE A 107 -3.64 -18.75 -7.96
CA PHE A 107 -2.44 -19.59 -7.95
C PHE A 107 -1.86 -19.61 -6.55
N THR A 108 -1.43 -20.78 -6.09
CA THR A 108 -0.63 -20.89 -4.87
C THR A 108 0.77 -20.32 -5.10
N GLU A 109 1.45 -19.90 -4.03
CA GLU A 109 2.86 -19.49 -4.13
C GLU A 109 3.73 -20.60 -4.74
N GLN A 110 3.44 -21.87 -4.42
CA GLN A 110 4.15 -23.03 -4.93
C GLN A 110 3.99 -23.18 -6.45
N GLU A 111 2.81 -22.90 -7.00
CA GLU A 111 2.61 -22.89 -8.45
C GLU A 111 3.41 -21.77 -9.13
N VAL A 112 3.37 -20.57 -8.56
CA VAL A 112 4.09 -19.40 -9.07
C VAL A 112 5.59 -19.62 -9.08
N PHE A 113 6.16 -20.14 -7.99
CA PHE A 113 7.60 -20.42 -7.90
C PHE A 113 8.01 -21.68 -8.66
N GLY A 114 7.18 -22.72 -8.65
CA GLY A 114 7.50 -24.01 -9.25
C GLY A 114 7.59 -23.95 -10.77
N ASN A 115 6.66 -23.25 -11.44
CA ASN A 115 6.71 -23.10 -12.89
C ASN A 115 5.95 -21.86 -13.40
N ILE A 116 6.60 -20.71 -13.37
CA ILE A 116 6.02 -19.46 -13.88
C ILE A 116 5.60 -19.51 -15.36
N LYS A 117 6.24 -20.35 -16.18
CA LYS A 117 5.84 -20.53 -17.59
C LYS A 117 4.49 -21.24 -17.70
N ARG A 118 4.27 -22.28 -16.88
CA ARG A 118 2.98 -23.00 -16.81
C ARG A 118 1.84 -22.07 -16.39
N VAL A 119 2.06 -21.26 -15.36
CA VAL A 119 1.11 -20.21 -14.93
C VAL A 119 0.77 -19.28 -16.10
N GLY A 120 1.79 -18.85 -16.86
CA GLY A 120 1.60 -18.03 -18.06
C GLY A 120 0.78 -18.70 -19.16
N TYR A 121 0.95 -20.00 -19.39
CA TYR A 121 0.12 -20.74 -20.35
C TYR A 121 -1.33 -20.85 -19.89
N GLN A 122 -1.56 -21.22 -18.63
CA GLN A 122 -2.91 -21.29 -18.05
C GLN A 122 -3.64 -19.94 -18.16
N LEU A 123 -2.95 -18.83 -17.85
CA LEU A 123 -3.53 -17.50 -17.98
C LEU A 123 -3.84 -17.14 -19.44
N LYS A 124 -2.98 -17.50 -20.39
CA LYS A 124 -3.26 -17.29 -21.81
C LYS A 124 -4.50 -18.05 -22.25
N ASP A 125 -4.65 -19.30 -21.83
CA ASP A 125 -5.81 -20.13 -22.16
C ASP A 125 -7.10 -19.51 -21.60
N VAL A 126 -7.10 -19.13 -20.32
CA VAL A 126 -8.24 -18.43 -19.70
C VAL A 126 -8.57 -17.15 -20.48
N ILE A 127 -7.56 -16.33 -20.82
CA ILE A 127 -7.77 -15.09 -21.59
C ILE A 127 -8.38 -15.38 -22.96
N GLN A 128 -7.94 -16.44 -23.66
CA GLN A 128 -8.53 -16.80 -24.95
C GLN A 128 -10.00 -17.21 -24.80
N HIS A 129 -10.33 -18.02 -23.80
CA HIS A 129 -11.72 -18.35 -23.51
C HIS A 129 -12.56 -17.11 -23.19
N MET A 130 -12.03 -16.19 -22.38
CA MET A 130 -12.73 -14.93 -22.06
C MET A 130 -12.93 -14.04 -23.28
N LYS A 131 -12.00 -14.01 -24.24
CA LYS A 131 -12.15 -13.26 -25.51
C LYS A 131 -13.27 -13.80 -26.38
N ILE A 132 -13.48 -15.12 -26.36
CA ILE A 132 -14.54 -15.78 -27.11
C ILE A 132 -15.89 -15.53 -26.44
N SER A 133 -15.97 -15.70 -25.12
CA SER A 133 -17.21 -15.53 -24.35
C SER A 133 -17.64 -14.06 -24.21
N PHE A 134 -16.68 -13.13 -24.21
CA PHE A 134 -16.90 -11.68 -24.09
C PHE A 134 -16.16 -10.95 -25.23
N PRO A 135 -16.67 -11.04 -26.47
CA PRO A 135 -16.04 -10.38 -27.60
C PRO A 135 -16.02 -8.88 -27.39
N LYS A 136 -14.94 -8.24 -27.84
CA LYS A 136 -14.77 -6.78 -27.72
C LYS A 136 -16.01 -6.11 -28.33
N PRO A 137 -16.64 -5.14 -27.63
CA PRO A 137 -17.61 -4.27 -28.28
C PRO A 137 -16.95 -3.66 -29.52
N SER A 138 -17.59 -3.81 -30.68
CA SER A 138 -17.17 -3.11 -31.89
C SER A 138 -17.04 -1.64 -31.53
N GLN A 139 -15.91 -1.03 -31.88
CA GLN A 139 -15.71 0.40 -31.68
C GLN A 139 -16.76 1.13 -32.50
N GLN A 140 -17.90 1.49 -31.90
CA GLN A 140 -18.60 2.68 -32.34
C GLN A 140 -17.64 3.82 -32.06
N SER A 141 -17.17 4.43 -33.14
CA SER A 141 -16.35 5.62 -33.17
C SER A 141 -17.08 6.74 -32.43
N ALA A 142 -16.79 6.88 -31.13
CA ALA A 142 -17.07 8.11 -30.42
C ALA A 142 -16.15 9.20 -30.97
N PRO A 143 -16.66 10.43 -31.23
CA PRO A 143 -15.85 11.50 -31.76
C PRO A 143 -14.77 11.92 -30.75
N SER A 144 -13.60 12.25 -31.28
CA SER A 144 -12.45 12.77 -30.53
C SER A 144 -12.83 13.99 -29.69
N PRO A 145 -12.42 14.08 -28.41
CA PRO A 145 -12.49 15.34 -27.68
C PRO A 145 -11.41 16.29 -28.19
N SER A 146 -11.84 17.49 -28.59
CA SER A 146 -10.99 18.62 -28.93
C SER A 146 -10.17 19.07 -27.72
N ALA A 147 -8.90 19.38 -27.97
CA ALA A 147 -8.03 20.06 -27.02
C ALA A 147 -8.52 21.51 -26.81
N ALA A 148 -8.70 21.91 -25.56
CA ALA A 148 -8.60 23.28 -25.08
C ALA A 148 -8.25 23.20 -23.60
N GLY A 149 -7.06 23.68 -23.25
CA GLY A 149 -6.60 23.74 -21.86
C GLY A 149 -7.20 24.94 -21.13
N GLU A 150 -7.13 24.89 -19.81
CA GLU A 150 -6.98 26.09 -19.00
C GLU A 150 -6.33 25.73 -17.66
N HIS A 151 -5.13 26.26 -17.48
CA HIS A 151 -4.44 26.33 -16.20
C HIS A 151 -5.30 27.15 -15.22
N LYS A 152 -5.62 26.57 -14.07
CA LYS A 152 -5.99 27.35 -12.88
C LYS A 152 -4.89 27.20 -11.84
N GLN A 153 -4.13 28.28 -11.71
CA GLN A 153 -3.21 28.53 -10.62
C GLN A 153 -3.99 28.54 -9.31
N GLY A 154 -3.75 27.53 -8.47
CA GLY A 154 -4.14 27.53 -7.07
C GLY A 154 -3.18 28.43 -6.31
N THR A 155 -3.76 29.46 -5.70
CA THR A 155 -3.11 30.53 -4.94
C THR A 155 -2.22 29.99 -3.82
N SER A 156 -0.96 30.43 -3.84
CA SER A 156 0.00 30.33 -2.74
C SER A 156 -0.59 30.88 -1.43
N LYS A 157 -0.80 30.01 -0.45
CA LYS A 157 -0.78 30.41 0.95
C LYS A 157 0.67 30.35 1.43
N LYS A 158 1.20 31.51 1.81
CA LYS A 158 2.47 31.66 2.50
C LYS A 158 2.38 31.04 3.89
N SER A 159 3.24 30.09 4.18
CA SER A 159 3.82 29.83 5.51
C SER A 159 5.29 29.47 5.28
N SER A 160 6.19 30.46 5.26
CA SER A 160 7.06 30.80 6.39
C SER A 160 7.89 29.62 6.94
N GLN A 161 9.17 29.65 6.53
CA GLN A 161 10.39 29.03 7.10
C GLN A 161 10.75 27.58 6.72
N PHE A 162 12.08 27.37 6.60
CA PHE A 162 12.87 26.15 6.44
C PHE A 162 13.37 25.83 5.02
N PRO A 163 14.70 25.65 4.87
CA PRO A 163 15.44 24.46 5.30
C PRO A 163 15.75 24.46 6.79
N ILE A 164 15.68 23.30 7.43
CA ILE A 164 16.12 23.12 8.81
C ILE A 164 17.64 23.34 8.84
N GLN A 165 18.05 24.55 9.21
CA GLN A 165 19.45 24.89 9.45
C GLN A 165 19.81 24.57 10.91
N LYS A 166 19.64 23.30 11.32
CA LYS A 166 20.19 22.83 12.60
C LYS A 166 21.61 22.35 12.34
N GLU A 167 22.57 22.98 13.01
CA GLU A 167 23.99 22.62 12.88
C GLU A 167 24.18 21.12 13.18
N GLY A 168 24.83 20.40 12.27
CA GLY A 168 25.02 18.94 12.37
C GLY A 168 23.87 18.07 11.84
N VAL A 169 22.76 18.63 11.38
CA VAL A 169 21.67 17.87 10.75
C VAL A 169 21.84 17.86 9.22
N ASN A 170 21.79 16.67 8.62
CA ASN A 170 21.76 16.55 7.16
C ASN A 170 20.36 16.94 6.65
N SER A 171 20.24 18.08 5.96
CA SER A 171 18.97 18.53 5.38
C SER A 171 18.56 17.74 4.13
N ASN A 172 19.48 17.02 3.48
CA ASN A 172 19.15 16.05 2.42
C ASN A 172 18.70 14.72 3.04
N ALA A 173 17.58 14.77 3.76
CA ALA A 173 17.06 13.65 4.51
C ALA A 173 15.53 13.61 4.47
N TRP A 174 15.00 12.41 4.73
CA TRP A 174 13.60 12.22 5.07
C TRP A 174 13.50 11.94 6.57
N ALA A 175 12.60 12.61 7.27
CA ALA A 175 12.25 12.29 8.65
C ALA A 175 10.96 11.49 8.67
N VAL A 176 10.89 10.49 9.55
CA VAL A 176 9.70 9.68 9.78
C VAL A 176 9.35 9.65 11.26
N ASP A 177 8.06 9.59 11.55
CA ASP A 177 7.53 9.52 12.92
C ASP A 177 6.18 8.81 12.91
N ALA A 178 5.76 8.32 14.07
CA ALA A 178 4.45 7.75 14.29
C ALA A 178 3.78 8.27 15.57
N ALA A 179 2.46 8.37 15.52
CA ALA A 179 1.62 8.71 16.65
C ALA A 179 0.60 7.59 16.92
N CYS A 180 0.20 7.44 18.18
CA CYS A 180 -0.79 6.45 18.59
C CYS A 180 -1.65 7.00 19.74
N SER A 181 -2.94 7.23 19.47
CA SER A 181 -3.90 7.77 20.45
C SER A 181 -4.38 6.68 21.41
N GLY A 182 -3.68 6.52 22.54
CA GLY A 182 -3.79 5.32 23.37
C GLY A 182 -2.97 4.19 22.74
N ASN A 183 -2.17 3.47 23.54
CA ASN A 183 -1.17 2.54 23.02
C ASN A 183 -1.35 1.16 23.68
N PRO A 184 -2.12 0.23 23.06
CA PRO A 184 -2.61 0.24 21.68
C PRO A 184 -3.84 1.14 21.44
N GLY A 185 -4.03 1.59 20.19
CA GLY A 185 -5.10 2.52 19.78
C GLY A 185 -4.97 2.94 18.31
N PRO A 186 -5.69 3.99 17.86
CA PRO A 186 -5.53 4.55 16.52
C PRO A 186 -4.09 5.04 16.31
N MET A 187 -3.37 4.34 15.46
CA MET A 187 -1.97 4.54 15.12
C MET A 187 -1.84 5.02 13.69
N GLU A 188 -1.03 6.04 13.48
CA GLU A 188 -0.70 6.62 12.19
C GLU A 188 0.78 6.93 12.11
N TYR A 189 1.31 7.08 10.90
CA TYR A 189 2.70 7.46 10.68
C TYR A 189 2.87 8.24 9.39
N GLN A 190 3.94 9.04 9.32
CA GLN A 190 4.19 9.91 8.17
C GLN A 190 5.67 10.08 7.88
N CYS A 191 5.94 10.69 6.73
CA CYS A 191 7.28 11.09 6.33
C CYS A 191 7.30 12.51 5.80
N ILE A 192 8.27 13.31 6.25
CA ILE A 192 8.52 14.68 5.79
C ILE A 192 9.90 14.74 5.13
N ASP A 193 10.00 15.33 3.95
CA ASP A 193 11.28 15.65 3.32
C ASP A 193 11.87 16.92 3.94
N LEU A 194 13.05 16.82 4.55
CA LEU A 194 13.66 17.94 5.28
C LEU A 194 14.22 19.05 4.40
N THR A 195 14.41 18.78 3.10
CA THR A 195 14.86 19.76 2.12
C THR A 195 13.70 20.68 1.72
N THR A 196 12.51 20.11 1.54
CA THR A 196 11.34 20.81 0.97
C THR A 196 10.25 21.12 1.99
N GLY A 197 10.24 20.44 3.14
CA GLY A 197 9.15 20.48 4.12
C GLY A 197 7.89 19.72 3.68
N ALA A 198 7.91 19.04 2.53
CA ALA A 198 6.74 18.35 2.00
C ALA A 198 6.47 17.03 2.75
N GLN A 199 5.19 16.74 3.02
CA GLN A 199 4.76 15.41 3.44
C GLN A 199 4.85 14.46 2.24
N ILE A 200 5.74 13.47 2.34
CA ILE A 200 5.99 12.49 1.29
C ILE A 200 4.93 11.40 1.31
N PHE A 201 4.54 10.96 2.51
CA PHE A 201 3.41 10.06 2.72
C PHE A 201 2.85 10.21 4.13
N HIS A 202 1.61 9.74 4.27
CA HIS A 202 0.90 9.52 5.53
C HIS A 202 0.16 8.18 5.42
N PHE A 203 0.06 7.46 6.54
CA PHE A 203 -0.66 6.21 6.66
C PHE A 203 -1.41 6.14 7.99
N GLY A 204 -2.65 5.66 7.94
CA GLY A 204 -3.52 5.51 9.10
C GLY A 204 -4.64 6.55 9.15
N PRO A 205 -5.39 6.60 10.27
CA PRO A 205 -5.20 5.80 11.47
C PRO A 205 -5.64 4.33 11.31
N VAL A 206 -4.92 3.40 11.96
CA VAL A 206 -5.27 1.98 12.08
C VAL A 206 -5.07 1.50 13.52
N HIS A 207 -5.79 0.48 13.99
CA HIS A 207 -5.57 -0.03 15.35
C HIS A 207 -4.19 -0.69 15.48
N GLY A 208 -3.29 -0.09 16.27
CA GLY A 208 -1.90 -0.51 16.38
C GLY A 208 -1.20 0.01 17.64
N THR A 209 0.13 0.05 17.61
CA THR A 209 0.97 0.60 18.70
C THR A 209 1.98 1.57 18.11
N ASN A 210 2.44 2.55 18.91
CA ASN A 210 3.41 3.53 18.45
C ASN A 210 4.66 2.88 17.82
N ASN A 211 5.23 1.86 18.49
CA ASN A 211 6.43 1.18 17.99
C ASN A 211 6.21 0.45 16.66
N ILE A 212 4.99 -0.04 16.37
CA ILE A 212 4.68 -0.61 15.05
C ILE A 212 4.66 0.50 14.01
N GLY A 213 4.02 1.64 14.31
CA GLY A 213 3.98 2.79 13.41
C GLY A 213 5.37 3.28 13.05
N GLU A 214 6.23 3.47 14.05
CA GLU A 214 7.63 3.87 13.87
C GLU A 214 8.40 2.91 12.95
N PHE A 215 8.23 1.60 13.18
CA PHE A 215 8.85 0.57 12.35
C PHE A 215 8.36 0.64 10.91
N LEU A 216 7.04 0.70 10.71
CA LEU A 216 6.44 0.76 9.38
C LEU A 216 6.83 2.03 8.64
N ALA A 217 6.91 3.19 9.32
CA ALA A 217 7.31 4.45 8.72
C ALA A 217 8.73 4.38 8.12
N ILE A 218 9.68 3.80 8.85
CA ILE A 218 11.06 3.60 8.35
C ILE A 218 11.04 2.66 7.13
N VAL A 219 10.34 1.53 7.21
CA VAL A 219 10.32 0.55 6.10
C VAL A 219 9.62 1.10 4.86
N HIS A 220 8.53 1.86 5.03
CA HIS A 220 7.85 2.57 3.95
C HIS A 220 8.81 3.54 3.26
N ALA A 221 9.49 4.40 4.02
CA ALA A 221 10.48 5.33 3.46
C ALA A 221 11.59 4.62 2.68
N LEU A 222 12.15 3.54 3.25
CA LEU A 222 13.17 2.73 2.57
C LEU A 222 12.67 2.17 1.24
N ALA A 223 11.46 1.61 1.22
CA ALA A 223 10.93 1.00 0.02
C ALA A 223 10.52 2.03 -1.03
N LEU A 224 10.02 3.19 -0.60
CA LEU A 224 9.68 4.28 -1.50
C LEU A 224 10.94 4.88 -2.14
N MET A 225 12.00 5.11 -1.35
CA MET A 225 13.30 5.53 -1.87
C MET A 225 13.85 4.50 -2.86
N ASN A 226 13.79 3.21 -2.54
CA ASN A 226 14.22 2.14 -3.45
C ASN A 226 13.43 2.15 -4.78
N LYS A 227 12.11 2.28 -4.71
CA LYS A 227 11.22 2.37 -5.88
C LYS A 227 11.53 3.59 -6.76
N GLN A 228 11.88 4.72 -6.15
CA GLN A 228 12.22 5.96 -6.84
C GLN A 228 13.70 6.03 -7.27
N GLY A 229 14.53 5.07 -6.87
CA GLY A 229 15.96 5.06 -7.16
C GLY A 229 16.77 6.09 -6.36
N ILE A 230 16.22 6.61 -5.26
CA ILE A 230 16.90 7.54 -4.35
C ILE A 230 17.99 6.78 -3.58
N LYS A 231 19.21 7.34 -3.55
CA LYS A 231 20.39 6.73 -2.90
C LYS A 231 21.23 7.70 -2.08
N ASP A 232 21.01 8.99 -2.26
CA ASP A 232 21.81 10.11 -1.76
C ASP A 232 21.19 10.81 -0.53
N LYS A 233 20.04 10.31 -0.06
CA LYS A 233 19.36 10.76 1.16
C LYS A 233 19.63 9.83 2.33
N VAL A 234 19.39 10.34 3.54
CA VAL A 234 19.32 9.55 4.78
C VAL A 234 17.91 9.56 5.33
N ILE A 235 17.59 8.61 6.21
CA ILE A 235 16.32 8.58 6.96
C ILE A 235 16.61 8.91 8.43
N TYR A 236 15.88 9.86 8.99
CA TYR A 236 15.84 10.14 10.42
C TYR A 236 14.61 9.52 11.07
N SER A 237 14.79 8.87 12.22
CA SER A 237 13.72 8.48 13.15
C SER A 237 14.22 8.70 14.57
N ASP A 238 13.35 9.14 15.48
CA ASP A 238 13.72 9.26 16.88
C ASP A 238 13.48 7.95 17.68
N SER A 239 12.94 6.91 17.06
CA SER A 239 12.63 5.64 17.69
C SER A 239 13.79 4.64 17.62
N TYR A 240 14.51 4.48 18.73
CA TYR A 240 15.57 3.48 18.85
C TYR A 240 15.06 2.05 18.61
N ASN A 241 13.87 1.73 19.12
CA ASN A 241 13.27 0.40 18.98
C ASN A 241 12.97 0.07 17.51
N ALA A 242 12.41 1.01 16.76
CA ALA A 242 12.09 0.82 15.35
C ALA A 242 13.36 0.66 14.50
N ILE A 243 14.38 1.50 14.71
CA ILE A 243 15.69 1.35 14.06
C ILE A 243 16.27 -0.05 14.32
N LEU A 244 16.19 -0.53 15.57
CA LEU A 244 16.63 -1.88 15.93
C LEU A 244 15.82 -2.98 15.23
N TRP A 245 14.49 -2.83 15.12
CA TRP A 245 13.61 -3.78 14.43
C TRP A 245 13.89 -3.84 12.93
N VAL A 246 14.14 -2.70 12.29
CA VAL A 246 14.55 -2.63 10.87
C VAL A 246 15.90 -3.32 10.67
N LYS A 247 16.90 -3.04 11.52
CA LYS A 247 18.20 -3.71 11.48
C LYS A 247 18.08 -5.22 11.63
N LYS A 248 17.16 -5.68 12.48
CA LYS A 248 16.86 -7.11 12.69
C LYS A 248 15.92 -7.70 11.65
N LYS A 249 15.36 -6.88 10.75
CA LYS A 249 14.35 -7.25 9.75
C LYS A 249 13.12 -7.95 10.36
N HIS A 250 12.76 -7.54 11.58
CA HIS A 250 11.70 -8.18 12.35
C HIS A 250 11.03 -7.20 13.33
N CYS A 251 9.72 -7.05 13.20
CA CYS A 251 8.86 -6.26 14.06
C CYS A 251 8.51 -7.07 15.33
N LYS A 252 9.26 -6.86 16.40
CA LYS A 252 9.10 -7.60 17.67
C LYS A 252 7.96 -7.02 18.54
N THR A 253 6.77 -6.92 17.97
CA THR A 253 5.58 -6.42 18.67
C THR A 253 5.01 -7.42 19.67
N LYS A 254 4.32 -6.92 20.69
CA LYS A 254 3.50 -7.69 21.65
C LYS A 254 2.00 -7.50 21.47
N LEU A 255 1.59 -6.72 20.47
CA LEU A 255 0.18 -6.56 20.12
C LEU A 255 -0.42 -7.96 19.89
N GLU A 256 -1.66 -8.18 20.33
CA GLU A 256 -2.29 -9.48 20.10
C GLU A 256 -2.70 -9.61 18.63
N ARG A 257 -2.48 -10.78 18.03
CA ARG A 257 -2.97 -11.10 16.68
C ARG A 257 -4.37 -11.68 16.76
N ASN A 258 -5.35 -10.92 16.30
CA ASN A 258 -6.76 -11.30 16.23
C ASN A 258 -7.38 -10.71 14.95
N THR A 259 -8.69 -10.83 14.78
CA THR A 259 -9.40 -10.34 13.59
C THR A 259 -9.25 -8.84 13.34
N GLN A 260 -9.16 -8.03 14.40
CA GLN A 260 -8.99 -6.58 14.31
C GLN A 260 -7.58 -6.19 13.87
N THR A 261 -6.55 -6.93 14.31
CA THR A 261 -5.15 -6.59 14.04
C THR A 261 -4.58 -7.35 12.84
N GLU A 262 -5.29 -8.33 12.29
CA GLU A 262 -4.81 -9.19 11.21
C GLU A 262 -4.34 -8.40 9.98
N GLN A 263 -5.08 -7.35 9.59
CA GLN A 263 -4.69 -6.54 8.44
C GLN A 263 -3.37 -5.80 8.67
N LEU A 264 -3.17 -5.26 9.87
CA LEU A 264 -1.90 -4.65 10.28
C LEU A 264 -0.77 -5.70 10.30
N TYR A 265 -1.04 -6.92 10.77
CA TYR A 265 -0.09 -8.02 10.72
C TYR A 265 0.31 -8.41 9.29
N GLN A 266 -0.59 -8.29 8.32
CA GLN A 266 -0.24 -8.49 6.92
C GLN A 266 0.70 -7.40 6.40
N VAL A 267 0.47 -6.13 6.75
CA VAL A 267 1.41 -5.05 6.40
C VAL A 267 2.78 -5.30 7.03
N ILE A 268 2.83 -5.68 8.31
CA ILE A 268 4.07 -6.05 8.99
C ILE A 268 4.78 -7.19 8.27
N ALA A 269 4.07 -8.28 7.95
CA ALA A 269 4.66 -9.44 7.27
C ALA A 269 5.25 -9.06 5.90
N ARG A 270 4.54 -8.22 5.13
CA ARG A 270 5.00 -7.71 3.84
C ARG A 270 6.22 -6.80 3.99
N ALA A 271 6.22 -5.89 4.97
CA ALA A 271 7.36 -5.02 5.29
C ALA A 271 8.61 -5.83 5.68
N GLU A 272 8.46 -6.85 6.53
CA GLU A 272 9.57 -7.73 6.90
C GLU A 272 10.10 -8.54 5.71
N GLN A 273 9.21 -9.08 4.86
CA GLN A 273 9.64 -9.78 3.65
C GLN A 273 10.39 -8.83 2.72
N TRP A 274 9.91 -7.59 2.57
CA TRP A 274 10.58 -6.57 1.78
C TRP A 274 12.01 -6.30 2.30
N LEU A 275 12.18 -6.13 3.62
CA LEU A 275 13.51 -5.97 4.23
C LEU A 275 14.44 -7.17 4.02
N ARG A 276 13.89 -8.39 3.98
CA ARG A 276 14.68 -9.60 3.69
C ARG A 276 15.14 -9.64 2.24
N ALA A 277 14.26 -9.28 1.30
CA ALA A 277 14.52 -9.33 -0.13
C ALA A 277 15.37 -8.17 -0.65
N HIS A 278 15.42 -7.03 0.04
CA HIS A 278 16.12 -5.82 -0.41
C HIS A 278 17.26 -5.45 0.56
N PRO A 279 18.49 -5.25 0.07
CA PRO A 279 19.57 -4.73 0.91
C PRO A 279 19.27 -3.27 1.27
N VAL A 280 19.29 -2.96 2.58
CA VAL A 280 19.15 -1.60 3.09
C VAL A 280 20.47 -0.86 2.91
N GLN A 281 20.51 0.06 1.94
CA GLN A 281 21.70 0.88 1.65
C GLN A 281 21.59 2.31 2.23
N ILE A 282 20.36 2.80 2.37
CA ILE A 282 20.08 4.12 2.93
C ILE A 282 20.42 4.14 4.42
N PRO A 283 21.27 5.06 4.89
CA PRO A 283 21.54 5.22 6.31
C PRO A 283 20.28 5.62 7.08
N ILE A 284 20.02 4.91 8.18
CA ILE A 284 18.97 5.24 9.14
C ILE A 284 19.67 5.82 10.37
N ILE A 285 19.41 7.09 10.66
CA ILE A 285 20.10 7.86 11.69
C ILE A 285 19.11 8.17 12.81
N LYS A 286 19.54 7.98 14.06
CA LYS A 286 18.78 8.39 15.23
C LYS A 286 18.66 9.91 15.25
N TRP A 287 17.44 10.42 15.28
CA TRP A 287 17.17 11.81 15.56
C TRP A 287 17.39 12.09 17.05
N GLU A 288 18.32 12.99 17.39
CA GLU A 288 18.64 13.30 18.78
C GLU A 288 17.71 14.40 19.32
N THR A 289 16.50 14.01 19.76
CA THR A 289 15.43 14.93 20.21
C THR A 289 15.92 15.93 21.27
N LYS A 290 16.82 15.52 22.17
CA LYS A 290 17.39 16.41 23.19
C LYS A 290 18.26 17.53 22.61
N GLN A 291 18.92 17.29 21.48
CA GLN A 291 19.84 18.24 20.85
C GLN A 291 19.12 19.06 19.78
N TRP A 292 18.22 18.42 19.04
CA TRP A 292 17.60 19.00 17.86
C TRP A 292 16.12 19.35 18.08
N GLY A 293 15.54 19.12 19.27
CA GLY A 293 14.09 19.29 19.49
C GLY A 293 13.28 18.18 18.82
N GLU A 294 11.95 18.33 18.78
CA GLU A 294 11.07 17.35 18.15
C GLU A 294 11.43 17.11 16.68
N ILE A 295 11.23 15.87 16.25
CA ILE A 295 11.51 15.47 14.86
C ILE A 295 10.52 16.20 13.93
N PRO A 296 10.93 16.64 12.73
CA PRO A 296 10.03 17.41 11.85
C PRO A 296 8.79 16.65 11.37
N ALA A 297 8.79 15.33 11.47
CA ALA A 297 7.65 14.48 11.18
C ALA A 297 6.71 14.28 12.38
N ASP A 298 7.01 14.87 13.54
CA ASP A 298 6.17 14.76 14.73
C ASP A 298 4.75 15.31 14.48
N PHE A 299 3.75 14.60 15.01
CA PHE A 299 2.35 14.96 14.83
C PHE A 299 1.87 16.11 15.72
N GLY A 300 2.67 16.55 16.70
CA GLY A 300 2.32 17.66 17.60
C GLY A 300 1.23 17.33 18.62
N ASN A 301 0.84 16.05 18.75
CA ASN A 301 -0.32 15.61 19.54
C ASN A 301 0.07 14.92 20.85
N LYS A 302 1.25 15.23 21.41
CA LYS A 302 1.72 14.71 22.71
C LYS A 302 1.17 15.52 23.89
#